data_AF-A0A6P7GYX8-F1
#
_entry.id   AF-A0A6P7GYX8-F1
#
_cell.length_a   1.000
_cell.length_b   1.000
_cell.length_c   1.000
_cell.angle_alpha   90.00
_cell.angle_beta   90.00
_cell.angle_gamma   90.00
#
_symmetry.space_group_name_H-M   'P 1'
#
loop_
_entity.id
_entity.type
_entity.pdbx_description
1 polymer ?
#
loop_
_entity_poly.entity_id
_entity_poly.type
_entity_poly.pdbx_seq_one_letter_code
_entity_poly.pdbx_strand_id
1 'polypeptide(L)'
;MKVHIKRNINSEDLKLHLHLKRCNSNDALDTCETYNTVKLNHFCKILVADDKPWTPFRKLFNPPPGGCPLRKGEFEVNNGTFDGGALSAFPISNFYWKVTVLMLTDPGDEVVMCNKVEGQIAPI
;
A
#
# COMPACT_ATOMS: atom_id res chain seq x y z
N MET A 1 0.89 -9.98 -10.61
CA MET A 1 1.60 -9.66 -9.35
C MET A 1 1.39 -10.79 -8.37
N LYS A 2 2.41 -11.19 -7.60
CA LYS A 2 2.28 -12.21 -6.55
C LYS A 2 2.61 -11.60 -5.19
N VAL A 3 1.76 -11.88 -4.19
CA VAL A 3 1.97 -11.48 -2.79
C VAL A 3 2.21 -12.76 -1.99
N HIS A 4 3.37 -12.83 -1.32
CA HIS A 4 3.76 -13.99 -0.54
C HIS A 4 3.78 -13.65 0.95
N ILE A 5 2.87 -14.27 1.71
CA ILE A 5 2.80 -14.14 3.16
C ILE A 5 3.59 -15.30 3.78
N LYS A 6 4.77 -15.01 4.33
CA LYS A 6 5.73 -16.03 4.80
C LYS A 6 5.28 -16.81 6.04
N ARG A 7 4.47 -16.19 6.90
CA ARG A 7 3.97 -16.76 8.16
C ARG A 7 2.55 -16.25 8.45
N ASN A 8 1.79 -16.98 9.27
CA ASN A 8 0.51 -16.47 9.76
C ASN A 8 0.76 -15.21 10.60
N ILE A 9 0.01 -14.15 10.33
CA ILE A 9 0.00 -12.92 11.10
C ILE A 9 -1.28 -12.95 11.95
N ASN A 10 -1.15 -13.48 13.16
CA ASN A 10 -2.24 -13.66 14.12
C ASN A 10 -2.46 -12.37 14.92
N SER A 11 -2.82 -11.30 14.21
CA SER A 11 -3.15 -10.00 14.79
C SER A 11 -4.65 -9.75 14.61
N GLU A 12 -5.28 -9.07 15.57
CA GLU A 12 -6.69 -8.70 15.48
C GLU A 12 -6.91 -7.69 14.34
N ASP A 13 -6.01 -6.71 14.25
CA ASP A 13 -5.99 -5.73 13.18
C ASP A 13 -4.55 -5.38 12.78
N LEU A 14 -4.40 -4.51 11.79
CA LEU A 14 -3.11 -4.03 11.29
C LEU A 14 -3.14 -2.51 11.13
N LYS A 15 -1.98 -1.87 11.32
CA LYS A 15 -1.76 -0.46 10.96
C LYS A 15 -0.91 -0.40 9.71
N LEU A 16 -1.22 0.53 8.82
CA LEU A 16 -0.44 0.81 7.62
C LEU A 16 0.10 2.23 7.71
N HIS A 17 1.42 2.36 7.76
CA HIS A 17 2.13 3.64 7.72
C HIS A 17 2.78 3.80 6.35
N LEU A 18 2.43 4.89 5.67
CA LEU A 18 3.05 5.29 4.42
C LEU A 18 3.92 6.51 4.72
N HIS A 19 5.23 6.37 4.57
CA HIS A 19 6.17 7.49 4.66
C HIS A 19 6.50 7.95 3.24
N LEU A 20 5.97 9.10 2.85
CA LEU A 20 6.12 9.64 1.52
C LEU A 20 7.27 10.64 1.50
N LYS A 21 8.24 10.38 0.64
CA LYS A 21 9.24 11.35 0.21
C LYS A 21 8.97 11.71 -1.25
N ARG A 22 9.28 12.95 -1.60
CA ARG A 22 9.20 13.43 -2.98
C ARG A 22 10.53 14.07 -3.38
N CYS A 23 10.91 13.90 -4.63
CA CYS A 23 12.11 14.46 -5.23
C CYS A 23 11.69 15.20 -6.50
N ASN A 24 12.47 16.21 -6.93
CA ASN A 24 12.13 17.00 -8.11
C ASN A 24 12.07 16.14 -9.39
N SER A 25 12.95 15.14 -9.50
CA SER A 25 12.95 14.17 -10.58
C SER A 25 13.65 12.87 -10.14
N ASN A 26 13.63 11.85 -11.00
CA ASN A 26 14.38 10.61 -10.77
C ASN A 26 15.91 10.84 -10.81
N ASP A 27 16.38 11.84 -11.57
CA ASP A 27 17.81 12.14 -11.69
C ASP A 27 18.34 13.04 -10.56
N ALA A 28 17.44 13.72 -9.84
CA ALA A 28 17.76 14.64 -8.75
C ALA A 28 17.40 14.02 -7.38
N LEU A 29 17.91 12.82 -7.08
CA LEU A 29 17.61 12.10 -5.83
C LEU A 29 18.17 12.78 -4.57
N ASP A 30 19.08 13.73 -4.73
CA ASP A 30 19.59 14.60 -3.67
C ASP A 30 18.57 15.66 -3.23
N THR A 31 17.57 15.95 -4.05
CA THR A 31 16.48 16.91 -3.75
C THR A 31 15.34 16.30 -2.94
N CYS A 32 15.43 15.02 -2.55
CA CYS A 32 14.32 14.34 -1.90
C CYS A 32 14.03 14.90 -0.50
N GLU A 33 12.81 15.37 -0.28
CA GLU A 33 12.33 15.84 1.02
C GLU A 33 11.22 14.93 1.57
N THR A 34 11.09 14.92 2.90
CA THR A 34 9.95 14.26 3.56
C THR A 34 8.70 15.08 3.30
N TYR A 35 7.74 14.49 2.60
CA TYR A 35 6.50 15.18 2.26
C TYR A 35 5.45 14.98 3.35
N ASN A 36 5.07 13.73 3.64
CA ASN A 36 4.04 13.41 4.61
C ASN A 36 4.18 11.98 5.13
N THR A 37 3.59 11.70 6.30
CA THR A 37 3.34 10.33 6.77
C THR A 37 1.84 10.10 6.91
N VAL A 38 1.30 9.20 6.09
CA VAL A 38 -0.10 8.77 6.19
C VAL A 38 -0.18 7.55 7.10
N LYS A 39 -1.01 7.61 8.13
CA LYS A 39 -1.27 6.48 9.03
C LYS A 39 -2.71 6.01 8.86
N LEU A 40 -2.87 4.77 8.45
CA LEU A 40 -4.15 4.09 8.35
C LEU A 40 -4.23 3.07 9.47
N ASN A 41 -5.08 3.35 10.45
CA ASN A 41 -5.45 2.39 11.48
C ASN A 41 -6.57 1.50 10.93
N HIS A 42 -6.74 0.33 11.53
CA HIS A 42 -7.76 -0.64 11.13
C HIS A 42 -7.66 -1.11 9.67
N PHE A 43 -6.44 -1.35 9.20
CA PHE A 43 -6.17 -1.72 7.82
C PHE A 43 -6.93 -2.98 7.40
N CYS A 44 -7.15 -3.95 8.30
CA CYS A 44 -7.87 -5.17 7.94
C CYS A 44 -9.34 -4.88 7.57
N LYS A 45 -9.98 -3.92 8.26
CA LYS A 45 -11.34 -3.47 7.94
C LYS A 45 -11.39 -2.71 6.62
N ILE A 46 -10.41 -1.83 6.40
CA ILE A 46 -10.26 -1.08 5.15
C ILE A 46 -10.05 -2.04 3.98
N LEU A 47 -9.21 -3.06 4.15
CA LEU A 47 -8.88 -4.02 3.11
C LEU A 47 -10.12 -4.72 2.56
N VAL A 48 -11.08 -5.10 3.40
CA VAL A 48 -12.28 -5.84 2.98
C VAL A 48 -13.48 -4.95 2.64
N ALA A 49 -13.36 -3.63 2.85
CA ALA A 49 -14.43 -2.69 2.54
C ALA A 49 -14.73 -2.65 1.03
N ASP A 50 -16.02 -2.60 0.70
CA ASP A 50 -16.50 -2.40 -0.66
C ASP A 50 -16.66 -0.90 -0.99
N ASP A 51 -16.85 -0.59 -2.27
CA ASP A 51 -17.03 0.77 -2.82
C ASP A 51 -15.88 1.74 -2.53
N LYS A 52 -14.67 1.19 -2.44
CA LYS A 52 -13.40 1.93 -2.29
C LYS A 52 -12.56 1.90 -3.57
N PRO A 53 -11.64 2.85 -3.79
CA PRO A 53 -10.77 2.87 -4.98
C PRO A 53 -9.98 1.58 -5.23
N TRP A 54 -9.62 0.85 -4.18
CA TRP A 54 -8.90 -0.43 -4.27
C TRP A 54 -9.81 -1.64 -4.46
N THR A 55 -11.14 -1.49 -4.48
CA THR A 55 -12.10 -2.61 -4.57
C THR A 55 -11.90 -3.45 -5.84
N PRO A 56 -11.74 -2.87 -7.05
CA PRO A 56 -11.50 -3.66 -8.26
C PRO A 56 -10.22 -4.49 -8.13
N PHE A 57 -9.16 -3.88 -7.61
CA PHE A 57 -7.87 -4.55 -7.38
C PHE A 57 -7.97 -5.69 -6.35
N ARG A 58 -8.68 -5.48 -5.23
CA ARG A 58 -8.92 -6.49 -4.19
C ARG A 58 -9.62 -7.73 -4.75
N LYS A 59 -10.63 -7.55 -5.60
CA LYS A 59 -11.43 -8.65 -6.16
C LYS A 59 -10.64 -9.54 -7.12
N LEU A 60 -9.48 -9.08 -7.61
CA LEU A 60 -8.61 -9.83 -8.51
C LEU A 60 -7.62 -10.75 -7.79
N PHE A 61 -7.56 -10.70 -6.46
CA PHE A 61 -6.76 -11.62 -5.67
C PHE A 61 -7.35 -13.03 -5.71
N ASN A 62 -6.50 -14.01 -5.94
CA ASN A 62 -6.80 -15.42 -5.84
C ASN A 62 -5.83 -16.10 -4.85
N PRO A 63 -6.30 -16.60 -3.69
CA PRO A 63 -7.67 -16.44 -3.16
C PRO A 63 -7.97 -14.99 -2.72
N PRO A 64 -9.24 -14.57 -2.61
CA PRO A 64 -9.57 -13.24 -2.12
C PRO A 64 -9.12 -13.05 -0.66
N PRO A 65 -8.58 -11.87 -0.28
CA PRO A 65 -8.20 -11.60 1.10
C PRO A 65 -9.45 -11.50 1.99
N GLY A 66 -9.50 -12.34 3.03
CA GLY A 66 -10.60 -12.40 3.99
C GLY A 66 -10.49 -11.43 5.18
N GLY A 67 -9.58 -10.45 5.11
CA GLY A 67 -9.22 -9.62 6.25
C GLY A 67 -8.26 -10.33 7.20
N CYS A 68 -8.26 -9.93 8.46
CA CYS A 68 -7.38 -10.49 9.49
C CYS A 68 -8.05 -11.63 10.26
N PRO A 69 -7.28 -12.65 10.71
CA PRO A 69 -5.82 -12.78 10.61
C PRO A 69 -5.33 -13.12 9.20
N LEU A 70 -4.16 -12.59 8.81
CA LEU A 70 -3.58 -12.89 7.50
C LEU A 70 -2.91 -14.27 7.52
N ARG A 71 -3.41 -15.18 6.68
CA ARG A 71 -2.88 -16.54 6.58
C ARG A 71 -1.62 -16.58 5.71
N LYS A 72 -0.67 -17.42 6.12
CA LYS A 72 0.47 -17.82 5.29
C LYS A 72 -0.05 -18.36 3.96
N GLY A 73 0.55 -17.91 2.87
CA GLY A 73 0.18 -18.38 1.54
C GLY A 73 0.66 -17.48 0.44
N GLU A 74 0.34 -17.89 -0.77
CA GLU A 74 0.57 -17.14 -2.00
C GLU A 74 -0.76 -16.63 -2.52
N PHE A 75 -0.78 -15.35 -2.83
CA PHE A 75 -1.95 -14.67 -3.36
C PHE A 75 -1.56 -14.06 -4.69
N GLU A 76 -2.29 -14.41 -5.74
CA GLU A 76 -2.00 -13.95 -7.09
C GLU A 76 -3.02 -12.90 -7.52
N VAL A 77 -2.54 -11.83 -8.14
CA VAL A 77 -3.35 -10.82 -8.81
C VAL A 77 -2.97 -10.79 -10.27
N ASN A 78 -3.92 -11.12 -11.13
CA ASN A 78 -3.75 -11.08 -12.58
C ASN A 78 -4.56 -9.91 -13.16
N ASN A 79 -3.95 -9.16 -14.09
CA ASN A 79 -4.57 -8.01 -14.77
C ASN A 79 -5.21 -6.99 -13.82
N GLY A 80 -4.50 -6.69 -12.72
CA GLY A 80 -4.90 -5.67 -11.74
C GLY A 80 -5.02 -4.28 -12.36
N THR A 81 -6.22 -3.70 -12.33
CA THR A 81 -6.43 -2.28 -12.61
C THR A 81 -6.72 -1.53 -11.30
N PHE A 82 -6.33 -0.26 -11.26
CA PHE A 82 -6.64 0.65 -10.17
C PHE A 82 -7.32 1.89 -10.77
N ASP A 83 -8.29 2.44 -10.06
CA ASP A 83 -8.91 3.69 -10.48
C ASP A 83 -7.92 4.85 -10.24
N GLY A 84 -7.22 5.24 -11.30
CA GLY A 84 -6.27 6.36 -11.30
C GLY A 84 -6.94 7.71 -11.02
N GLY A 85 -8.25 7.86 -11.22
CA GLY A 85 -8.99 9.06 -10.88
C GLY A 85 -8.98 9.33 -9.37
N ALA A 86 -8.86 8.29 -8.54
CA ALA A 86 -8.67 8.48 -7.10
C ALA A 86 -7.31 9.11 -6.77
N LEU A 87 -6.31 8.96 -7.64
CA LEU A 87 -4.96 9.52 -7.45
C LEU A 87 -4.90 11.00 -7.86
N SER A 88 -5.77 11.47 -8.76
CA SER A 88 -5.78 12.88 -9.20
C SER A 88 -6.25 13.86 -8.11
N ALA A 89 -6.93 13.37 -7.07
CA ALA A 89 -7.30 14.18 -5.90
C ALA A 89 -6.10 14.52 -5.00
N PHE A 90 -4.97 13.83 -5.16
CA PHE A 90 -3.77 14.09 -4.39
C PHE A 90 -2.81 14.99 -5.19
N PRO A 91 -2.11 15.95 -4.55
CA PRO A 91 -1.12 16.80 -5.20
C PRO A 91 0.20 16.02 -5.44
N ILE A 92 0.10 14.89 -6.14
CA ILE A 92 1.18 13.93 -6.37
C ILE A 92 1.73 13.97 -7.80
N SER A 93 1.20 14.85 -8.65
CA SER A 93 1.73 15.13 -9.99
C SER A 93 3.09 15.84 -9.93
N ASN A 94 3.93 15.61 -10.94
CA ASN A 94 5.19 16.33 -11.21
C ASN A 94 6.35 16.09 -10.22
N PHE A 95 6.25 15.10 -9.34
CA PHE A 95 7.35 14.69 -8.47
C PHE A 95 7.69 13.22 -8.67
N TYR A 96 8.95 12.89 -8.41
CA TYR A 96 9.36 11.50 -8.22
C TYR A 96 9.12 11.10 -6.76
N TRP A 97 8.31 10.07 -6.54
CA TRP A 97 7.90 9.63 -5.21
C TRP A 97 8.72 8.45 -4.74
N LYS A 98 9.11 8.48 -3.47
CA LYS A 98 9.68 7.36 -2.72
C LYS A 98 8.81 7.10 -1.50
N VAL A 99 8.05 6.03 -1.55
CA VAL A 99 7.11 5.64 -0.49
C VAL A 99 7.66 4.45 0.26
N THR A 100 7.88 4.60 1.57
CA THR A 100 8.13 3.46 2.45
C THR A 100 6.82 3.04 3.09
N VAL A 101 6.44 1.79 2.86
CA VAL A 101 5.20 1.17 3.33
C VAL A 101 5.55 0.24 4.48
N LEU A 102 5.09 0.58 5.69
CA LEU A 102 5.23 -0.24 6.88
C LEU A 102 3.88 -0.76 7.31
N MET A 103 3.78 -2.07 7.56
CA MET A 103 2.60 -2.68 8.18
C MET A 103 2.97 -3.21 9.54
N LEU A 104 2.14 -2.88 10.53
CA LEU A 104 2.37 -3.16 11.95
C LEU A 104 1.20 -3.95 12.52
N THR A 105 1.45 -4.81 13.50
CA THR A 105 0.38 -5.47 14.26
C THR A 105 -0.38 -4.49 15.13
N ASP A 106 -1.66 -4.76 15.32
CA ASP A 106 -2.50 -4.08 16.30
C ASP A 106 -3.32 -5.13 17.07
N PRO A 107 -3.07 -5.32 18.38
CA PRO A 107 -2.10 -4.59 19.22
C PRO A 107 -0.63 -5.00 18.96
N GLY A 108 0.32 -4.18 19.44
CA GLY A 108 1.73 -4.58 19.63
C GLY A 108 2.77 -3.95 18.70
N ASP A 109 2.36 -3.23 17.65
CA ASP A 109 3.25 -2.47 16.74
C ASP A 109 4.44 -3.30 16.19
N GLU A 110 4.30 -4.62 16.04
CA GLU A 110 5.33 -5.47 15.43
C GLU A 110 5.32 -5.26 13.91
N VAL A 111 6.46 -4.97 13.31
CA VAL A 111 6.57 -4.80 11.84
C VAL A 111 6.42 -6.16 11.15
N VAL A 112 5.34 -6.31 10.38
CA VAL A 112 5.07 -7.54 9.61
C VAL A 112 5.35 -7.38 8.11
N MET A 113 5.44 -6.14 7.62
CA MET A 113 5.77 -5.83 6.24
C MET A 113 6.54 -4.52 6.16
N CYS A 114 7.58 -4.49 5.32
CA CYS A 114 8.32 -3.27 4.97
C CYS A 114 8.63 -3.31 3.47
N ASN A 115 8.01 -2.42 2.69
CA ASN A 115 8.25 -2.30 1.27
C ASN A 115 8.65 -0.86 0.92
N LYS A 116 9.44 -0.71 -0.14
CA LYS A 116 9.73 0.59 -0.75
C LYS A 116 9.16 0.58 -2.16
N VAL A 117 8.38 1.59 -2.48
CA VAL A 117 7.80 1.81 -3.80
C VAL A 117 8.31 3.14 -4.29
N GLU A 118 8.78 3.17 -5.53
CA GLU A 118 9.29 4.37 -6.16
C GLU A 118 8.63 4.56 -7.52
N GLY A 119 8.43 5.80 -7.93
CA GLY A 119 7.90 6.09 -9.25
C GLY A 119 7.40 7.51 -9.41
N GLN A 120 7.01 7.82 -10.63
CA GLN A 120 6.40 9.09 -11.00
C GLN A 120 5.04 8.79 -11.63
N ILE A 121 4.05 9.61 -11.28
CA ILE A 121 2.75 9.56 -11.93
C ILE A 121 2.87 10.38 -13.21
N ALA A 122 2.82 9.70 -14.35
CA ALA A 122 2.76 10.36 -15.64
C ALA A 122 1.35 10.97 -15.82
N PRO A 123 1.24 12.21 -16.32
CA PRO A 123 -0.03 12.71 -16.82
C PRO A 123 -0.51 11.78 -17.95
N ILE A 124 -1.80 11.46 -17.94
CA ILE A 124 -2.49 10.73 -19.02
C ILE A 124 -2.90 11.75 -20.09
#